data_AF-A0A836SKK8-F1
#
_entry.id   AF-A0A836SKK8-F1
#
_cell.length_a   1.000
_cell.length_b   1.000
_cell.length_c   1.000
_cell.angle_alpha   90.00
_cell.angle_beta   90.00
_cell.angle_gamma   90.00
#
_symmetry.space_group_name_H-M   'P 1'
#
loop_
_entity.id
_entity.type
_entity.pdbx_description
1 polymer ?
#
loop_
_entity_poly.entity_id
_entity_poly.type
_entity_poly.pdbx_seq_one_letter_code
_entity_poly.pdbx_strand_id
1 'polypeptide(L)' 'MFESISTIGLQHYWWILISILGASFVFLTFVQGGQTLIAQLSKNKKEQNLLINAIGRRWD' A
#
# COMPACT_ATOMS: atom_id res chain seq x y z
N MET A 1 -8.84 31.17 9.72
CA MET A 1 -8.01 30.56 8.65
C MET A 1 -8.86 29.95 7.55
N PHE A 2 -9.87 29.13 7.86
CA PHE A 2 -10.76 28.53 6.85
C PHE A 2 -11.95 29.40 6.42
N GLU A 3 -12.34 30.38 7.24
CA GLU A 3 -13.49 31.25 6.97
C GLU A 3 -13.33 32.13 5.73
N SER A 4 -12.10 32.36 5.27
CA SER A 4 -11.80 33.12 4.05
C SER A 4 -11.62 32.24 2.81
N ILE A 5 -11.76 30.91 2.92
CA ILE A 5 -11.57 29.97 1.81
C ILE A 5 -12.92 29.73 1.12
N SER A 6 -12.94 29.86 -0.20
CA SER A 6 -14.13 29.54 -1.00
C SER A 6 -14.48 28.06 -0.92
N THR A 7 -15.74 27.72 -1.19
CA THR A 7 -16.20 26.32 -1.20
C THR A 7 -15.38 25.46 -2.17
N ILE A 8 -15.00 26.00 -3.33
CA ILE A 8 -14.11 25.32 -4.29
C ILE A 8 -12.71 25.09 -3.73
N GLY A 9 -12.15 26.04 -2.98
CA GLY A 9 -10.86 25.86 -2.30
C GLY A 9 -10.91 24.75 -1.27
N LEU A 10 -12.02 24.64 -0.53
CA LEU A 10 -12.24 23.58 0.45
C LEU A 10 -12.39 22.20 -0.22
N GLN A 11 -13.03 22.13 -1.39
CA GLN A 11 -13.12 20.89 -2.18
C GLN A 11 -11.74 20.41 -2.63
N HIS A 12 -10.89 21.29 -3.16
CA HIS A 12 -9.53 20.92 -3.55
C HIS A 12 -8.69 20.44 -2.36
N TYR A 13 -8.81 21.10 -1.21
CA TYR A 13 -8.16 20.65 0.02
C TYR A 13 -8.58 19.23 0.41
N TRP A 14 -9.88 18.92 0.34
CA TRP A 14 -10.40 17.57 0.60
C TRP A 14 -9.87 16.53 -0.40
N TRP A 15 -9.80 16.87 -1.69
CA TRP A 15 -9.21 15.98 -2.69
C TRP A 15 -7.77 15.61 -2.36
N ILE A 16 -6.95 16.59 -1.94
CA ILE A 16 -5.55 16.34 -1.54
C ILE A 16 -5.50 15.36 -0.36
N LEU A 17 -6.32 15.57 0.67
CA LEU A 17 -6.36 14.67 1.83
C LEU A 17 -6.74 13.24 1.42
N ILE A 18 -7.78 13.08 0.60
CA ILE A 18 -8.23 11.77 0.11
C ILE A 18 -7.14 11.10 -0.73
N SER A 19 -6.44 11.85 -1.59
CA SER A 19 -5.33 11.32 -2.38
C SER A 19 -4.17 10.83 -1.52
N ILE A 20 -3.80 11.58 -0.46
CA ILE A 20 -2.73 11.17 0.46
C ILE A 20 -3.13 9.91 1.23
N LEU A 21 -4.36 9.85 1.74
CA LEU A 21 -4.88 8.68 2.44
C LEU A 21 -4.94 7.46 1.51
N GLY A 22 -5.42 7.65 0.28
CA GLY A 22 -5.48 6.60 -0.74
C GLY A 22 -4.11 6.08 -1.12
N ALA A 23 -3.14 6.97 -1.37
CA ALA A 23 -1.76 6.59 -1.67
C ALA A 23 -1.12 5.82 -0.51
N SER A 24 -1.32 6.29 0.73
CA SER A 24 -0.82 5.61 1.93
C SER A 24 -1.46 4.22 2.09
N PHE A 25 -2.76 4.09 1.83
CA PHE A 25 -3.46 2.81 1.89
C PHE A 25 -2.96 1.83 0.81
N VAL A 26 -2.75 2.29 -0.42
CA VAL A 26 -2.15 1.47 -1.49
C VAL A 26 -0.75 1.01 -1.08
N PHE A 27 0.07 1.88 -0.48
CA PHE A 27 1.40 1.50 -0.01
C PHE A 27 1.35 0.40 1.05
N LEU A 28 0.43 0.50 2.02
CA LEU A 28 0.26 -0.52 3.06
C LEU A 28 -0.24 -1.86 2.50
N THR A 29 -1.17 -1.82 1.55
CA THR A 29 -1.74 -3.03 0.95
C THR A 29 -0.81 -3.68 -0.08
N PHE A 30 0.13 -2.93 -0.68
CA PHE A 30 1.15 -3.48 -1.58
C PHE A 30 2.03 -4.53 -0.88
N VAL A 31 2.53 -4.22 0.33
CA VAL A 31 3.35 -5.16 1.11
C VAL A 31 2.55 -6.42 1.47
N GLN A 32 1.29 -6.26 1.87
CA GLN A 32 0.40 -7.38 2.21
C GLN A 32 0.05 -8.24 0.98
N GLY A 33 -0.17 -7.61 -0.17
CA GLY A 33 -0.43 -8.29 -1.44
C GLY A 33 0.76 -9.15 -1.88
N GLY A 34 1.99 -8.66 -1.73
CA GLY A 34 3.20 -9.43 -2.03
C GLY A 34 3.34 -10.68 -1.16
N GLN A 35 3.14 -10.56 0.15
CA GLN A 35 3.17 -11.71 1.07
C GLN A 35 2.08 -12.74 0.75
N THR A 36 0.88 -12.26 0.42
CA THR A 36 -0.24 -13.12 0.01
C THR A 36 0.09 -13.88 -1.27
N LEU A 37 0.67 -13.21 -2.27
CA LEU A 37 1.06 -13.84 -3.54
C LEU A 37 2.13 -14.91 -3.35
N ILE A 38 3.17 -14.64 -2.55
CA ILE A 38 4.22 -15.64 -2.25
C ILE A 38 3.61 -16.89 -1.63
N ALA A 39 2.66 -16.73 -0.69
CA ALA A 39 1.96 -17.84 -0.06
C ALA A 39 1.11 -18.65 -1.04
N GLN A 40 0.52 -18.01 -2.05
CA GLN A 40 -0.28 -18.69 -3.10
C GLN A 40 0.59 -19.43 -4.12
N LEU A 41 1.80 -18.93 -4.41
CA LEU A 41 2.71 -19.53 -5.40
C LEU A 41 3.47 -20.75 -4.89
N SER A 42 3.77 -20.82 -3.58
CA SER A 42 4.49 -21.93 -2.97
C SER A 42 3.56 -23.06 -2.53
N LYS A 43 3.87 -24.32 -2.86
CA LYS A 43 3.11 -25.49 -2.38
C LYS A 43 3.57 -25.96 -1.00
N ASN A 44 4.78 -25.57 -0.60
CA ASN A 44 5.40 -25.97 0.66
C ASN A 44 6.39 -24.90 1.15
N LYS A 45 6.81 -25.01 2.41
CA LYS A 45 7.74 -24.06 3.06
C LYS A 45 9.09 -23.96 2.37
N LYS A 46 9.58 -25.02 1.72
CA LYS A 46 10.87 -25.01 1.02
C LYS A 46 10.79 -24.12 -0.22
N GLU A 47 9.74 -24.28 -1.03
CA GLU A 47 9.46 -23.41 -2.19
C GLU A 47 9.23 -21.97 -1.75
N GLN A 48 8.51 -21.75 -0.65
CA GLN A 48 8.29 -20.40 -0.11
C GLN A 48 9.61 -19.71 0.25
N ASN A 49 10.52 -20.41 0.94
CA ASN A 49 11.83 -19.87 1.28
C ASN A 49 12.70 -19.62 0.04
N LEU A 50 12.61 -20.47 -0.99
CA LEU A 50 13.29 -20.25 -2.26
C LEU A 50 12.76 -18.99 -2.97
N LEU A 51 11.44 -18.80 -3.02
CA LEU A 51 10.81 -17.61 -3.59
C LEU A 51 11.21 -16.34 -2.84
N ILE A 52 11.17 -16.37 -1.50
CA ILE A 52 11.65 -15.26 -0.68
C ILE A 52 13.09 -14.94 -1.04
N ASN A 53 14.00 -15.91 -0.96
CA ASN A 53 15.42 -15.71 -1.24
C ASN A 53 15.71 -15.22 -2.68
N ALA A 54 14.89 -15.58 -3.66
CA ALA A 54 15.01 -15.13 -5.04
C ALA A 54 14.53 -13.67 -5.23
N ILE A 55 13.50 -13.26 -4.48
CA ILE A 55 12.93 -11.91 -4.54
C ILE A 55 13.70 -10.94 -3.62
N GLY A 56 14.40 -11.48 -2.61
CA GLY A 56 15.24 -10.73 -1.69
C GLY A 56 15.00 -11.14 -0.23
N ARG A 57 14.94 -10.16 0.65
CA ARG A 57 14.62 -10.40 2.06
C ARG A 57 13.10 -10.35 2.25
N ARG A 58 12.55 -11.28 3.04
CA ARG A 58 11.18 -11.20 3.53
C ARG A 58 10.99 -9.85 4.23
N TRP A 59 9.97 -9.09 3.84
CA TRP A 59 9.52 -7.96 4.64
C TRP A 59 8.99 -8.53 5.96
N ASP A 60 9.69 -8.26 7.07
CA ASP A 60 9.28 -8.68 8.43
C ASP A 60 8.03 -7.91 8.89
#